data_AF-A0A2A5ISM2-F1
#
_entry.id   AF-A0A2A5ISM2-F1
#
_cell.length_a   1.000
_cell.length_b   1.000
_cell.length_c   1.000
_cell.angle_alpha   90.00
_cell.angle_beta   90.00
_cell.angle_gamma   90.00
#
_symmetry.space_group_name_H-M   'P 1'
#
loop_
_entity.id
_entity.type
_entity.pdbx_description
1 polymer ?
#
loop_
_entity_poly.entity_id
_entity_poly.type
_entity_poly.pdbx_seq_one_letter_code
_entity_poly.pdbx_strand_id
1 'polypeptide(L)'
;MTEHEERHIASPRAQKEKDQLINRLKRVEGQVRGIQQMIETDRYCIDVVNQISAVNAALKKVSLQLMEKHTHHCVADAIKSGNGDEAIEELMNVFTKLTKS
;
A
#
# COMPACT_ATOMS: atom_id res chain seq x y z
N MET A 1 -2.35 -28.25 -9.34
CA MET A 1 -2.27 -27.36 -10.51
C MET A 1 -3.23 -26.22 -10.21
N THR A 2 -2.75 -25.17 -9.55
CA THR A 2 -3.61 -24.09 -9.03
C THR A 2 -3.73 -23.01 -10.11
N GLU A 3 -4.94 -22.88 -10.64
CA GLU A 3 -5.36 -21.89 -11.63
C GLU A 3 -5.44 -20.50 -10.97
N HIS A 4 -4.35 -19.74 -10.99
CA HIS A 4 -4.32 -18.43 -10.34
C HIS A 4 -3.51 -17.42 -11.17
N GLU A 5 -3.93 -17.11 -12.40
CA GLU A 5 -3.22 -16.05 -13.13
C GLU A 5 -3.97 -15.31 -14.26
N GLU A 6 -5.24 -14.97 -14.07
CA GLU A 6 -5.79 -13.79 -14.75
C GLU A 6 -5.84 -12.62 -13.77
N ARG A 7 -4.69 -11.98 -13.55
CA ARG A 7 -4.65 -10.69 -12.85
C ARG A 7 -5.46 -9.71 -13.69
N HIS A 8 -6.65 -9.33 -13.20
CA HIS A 8 -7.43 -8.26 -13.80
C HIS A 8 -6.52 -7.06 -14.03
N ILE A 9 -6.43 -6.60 -15.28
CA ILE A 9 -5.57 -5.48 -15.65
C ILE A 9 -6.07 -4.27 -14.84
N ALA A 10 -5.28 -3.85 -13.86
CA ALA A 10 -5.60 -2.71 -13.03
C ALA A 10 -5.86 -1.49 -13.91
N SER A 11 -6.97 -0.78 -13.66
CA SER A 11 -7.31 0.45 -14.36
C SER A 11 -6.11 1.41 -14.42
N PRO A 12 -5.75 1.96 -15.59
CA PRO A 12 -4.62 2.87 -15.74
C PRO A 12 -4.64 3.99 -14.70
N ARG A 13 -3.50 4.22 -14.04
CA ARG A 13 -3.34 5.37 -13.13
C ARG A 13 -3.11 6.66 -13.91
N ALA A 14 -3.85 7.70 -13.54
CA ALA A 14 -3.58 9.04 -14.02
C ALA A 14 -2.15 9.41 -13.64
N GLN A 15 -1.43 10.13 -14.51
CA GLN A 15 -0.02 10.42 -14.30
C GLN A 15 0.24 11.12 -12.95
N LYS A 16 -0.62 12.10 -12.61
CA LYS A 16 -0.58 12.81 -11.33
C LYS A 16 -0.66 11.87 -10.11
N GLU A 17 -1.48 10.82 -10.19
CA GLU A 17 -1.64 9.83 -9.12
C GLU A 17 -0.37 8.97 -8.97
N LYS A 18 0.21 8.53 -10.10
CA LYS A 18 1.48 7.81 -10.12
C LYS A 18 2.58 8.66 -9.47
N ASP A 19 2.71 9.91 -9.88
CA ASP A 19 3.74 10.83 -9.37
C ASP A 19 3.60 11.03 -7.85
N GLN A 20 2.36 11.18 -7.36
CA GLN A 20 2.09 11.30 -5.92
C GLN A 20 2.51 10.06 -5.14
N LEU A 21 2.14 8.87 -5.60
CA LEU A 21 2.51 7.60 -4.96
C LEU A 21 4.02 7.38 -4.95
N ILE A 22 4.67 7.58 -6.11
CA ILE A 22 6.13 7.47 -6.24
C ILE A 22 6.84 8.47 -5.34
N ASN A 23 6.37 9.72 -5.27
CA ASN A 23 6.96 10.72 -4.38
C ASN A 23 6.78 10.37 -2.89
N ARG A 24 5.71 9.68 -2.49
CA ARG A 24 5.57 9.16 -1.12
C ARG A 24 6.57 8.04 -0.86
N LEU A 25 6.70 7.11 -1.79
CA LEU A 25 7.65 5.99 -1.69
C LEU A 25 9.11 6.49 -1.61
N LYS A 26 9.50 7.48 -2.42
CA LYS A 26 10.83 8.12 -2.34
C LYS A 26 11.11 8.74 -0.97
N ARG A 27 10.09 9.31 -0.31
CA ARG A 27 10.24 9.83 1.06
C ARG A 27 10.45 8.70 2.06
N VAL A 28 9.68 7.62 1.94
CA VAL A 28 9.85 6.42 2.78
C VAL A 28 11.25 5.84 2.62
N GLU A 29 11.74 5.72 1.39
CA GLU A 29 13.10 5.29 1.09
C GLU A 29 14.16 6.16 1.80
N GLY A 30 13.98 7.49 1.79
CA GLY A 30 14.82 8.42 2.54
C GLY A 30 14.75 8.23 4.06
N GLN A 31 13.56 7.95 4.61
CA GLN A 31 13.39 7.65 6.04
C GLN A 31 14.10 6.35 6.43
N VAL A 32 14.01 5.30 5.60
CA VAL A 32 14.71 4.03 5.83
C VAL A 32 16.23 4.23 5.83
N ARG A 33 16.78 5.01 4.89
CA ARG A 33 18.20 5.41 4.93
C ARG A 33 18.56 6.18 6.20
N GLY A 34 17.69 7.08 6.65
CA GLY A 34 17.86 7.79 7.92
C GLY A 34 17.96 6.85 9.11
N ILE A 35 17.10 5.82 9.17
CA ILE A 35 17.13 4.79 10.21
C ILE A 35 18.45 4.00 10.20
N GLN A 36 18.96 3.64 9.01
CA GLN A 36 20.27 2.98 8.89
C GLN A 36 21.38 3.84 9.52
N GLN A 37 21.43 5.13 9.18
CA GLN A 37 22.40 6.07 9.73
C GLN A 37 22.29 6.21 11.26
N MET A 38 21.06 6.20 11.79
CA MET A 38 20.82 6.26 13.24
C MET A 38 21.40 5.04 13.95
N ILE A 39 21.29 3.84 13.35
CA ILE A 39 21.87 2.61 13.90
C ILE A 39 23.40 2.66 13.82
N GLU A 40 23.97 3.08 12.68
CA GLU A 40 25.42 3.21 12.49
C GLU A 40 26.07 4.21 13.46
N THR A 41 25.29 5.15 13.99
CA THR A 41 25.76 6.19 14.92
C THR A 41 25.29 5.97 16.36
N ASP A 42 24.87 4.74 16.68
CA ASP A 42 24.43 4.32 18.03
C ASP A 42 23.39 5.27 18.66
N ARG A 43 22.45 5.78 17.85
CA ARG A 43 21.36 6.64 18.34
C ARG A 43 20.46 5.88 19.30
N TYR A 44 19.86 6.64 20.23
CA TYR A 44 18.97 6.11 21.24
C TYR A 44 17.85 5.24 20.63
N CYS A 45 17.68 4.03 21.18
CA CYS A 45 16.82 3.00 20.59
C CYS A 45 15.36 3.47 20.41
N ILE A 46 14.84 4.26 21.34
CA ILE A 46 13.45 4.77 21.25
C ILE A 46 13.29 5.75 20.07
N ASP A 47 14.31 6.56 19.76
CA ASP A 47 14.28 7.43 18.59
C ASP A 47 14.21 6.60 17.30
N VAL A 48 15.00 5.52 17.23
CA VAL A 48 15.01 4.61 16.07
C VAL A 48 13.65 3.95 15.91
N VAL A 49 13.06 3.43 16.99
CA VAL A 49 11.71 2.81 16.99
C VAL A 49 10.63 3.82 16.57
N ASN A 50 10.74 5.08 17.00
CA ASN A 50 9.83 6.14 16.57
C ASN A 50 9.94 6.42 15.06
N GLN A 51 11.15 6.40 14.48
CA GLN A 51 11.32 6.53 13.04
C GLN A 51 10.77 5.33 12.25
N ILE A 52 10.97 4.10 12.76
CA ILE A 52 10.36 2.90 12.17
C ILE A 52 8.83 3.02 12.18
N SER A 53 8.24 3.48 13.29
CA SER A 53 6.80 3.74 13.39
C SER A 53 6.32 4.77 12.36
N ALA A 54 7.10 5.83 12.13
CA ALA A 54 6.81 6.84 11.10
C ALA A 54 6.83 6.26 9.68
N VAL A 55 7.81 5.38 9.38
CA VAL A 55 7.88 4.65 8.10
C VAL A 55 6.65 3.76 7.91
N ASN A 56 6.28 2.99 8.93
CA ASN A 56 5.10 2.11 8.88
C ASN A 56 3.81 2.91 8.63
N ALA A 57 3.64 4.05 9.30
CA ALA A 57 2.50 4.93 9.07
C ALA A 57 2.46 5.50 7.65
N ALA A 58 3.63 5.88 7.09
CA ALA A 58 3.74 6.38 5.73
C ALA A 58 3.40 5.29 4.69
N LEU A 59 3.88 4.05 4.89
CA LEU A 59 3.54 2.91 4.05
C LEU A 59 2.05 2.56 4.13
N LYS A 60 1.47 2.54 5.34
CA LYS A 60 0.02 2.31 5.53
C LYS A 60 -0.81 3.34 4.76
N LYS A 61 -0.38 4.60 4.74
CA LYS A 61 -1.04 5.65 3.95
C LYS A 61 -0.96 5.38 2.44
N VAL A 62 0.17 4.91 1.92
CA VAL A 62 0.29 4.52 0.51
C VAL A 62 -0.66 3.35 0.19
N SER A 63 -0.68 2.31 1.04
CA SER A 63 -1.59 1.17 0.87
C SER A 63 -3.06 1.59 0.85
N LEU A 64 -3.48 2.48 1.76
CA LEU A 64 -4.86 3.00 1.77
C LEU A 64 -5.22 3.74 0.47
N GLN A 65 -4.32 4.57 -0.06
CA GLN A 65 -4.57 5.25 -1.33
C GLN A 65 -4.68 4.27 -2.51
N LEU A 66 -3.89 3.20 -2.51
CA LEU A 66 -3.99 2.15 -3.53
C LEU A 66 -5.33 1.41 -3.44
N MET A 67 -5.79 1.12 -2.22
CA MET A 67 -7.07 0.46 -1.95
C MET A 67 -8.27 1.32 -2.33
N GLU A 68 -8.28 2.59 -1.94
CA GLU A 68 -9.33 3.55 -2.32
C GLU A 68 -9.56 3.55 -3.83
N LYS A 69 -8.48 3.63 -4.61
CA LYS A 69 -8.59 3.54 -6.06
C LYS A 69 -9.16 2.19 -6.52
N HIS A 70 -8.64 1.08 -6.00
CA HIS A 70 -9.07 -0.25 -6.39
C HIS A 70 -10.57 -0.44 -6.13
N THR A 71 -11.07 0.01 -4.98
CA THR A 71 -12.50 -0.01 -4.64
C THR A 71 -13.34 0.83 -5.63
N HIS A 72 -12.91 2.05 -5.95
CA HIS A 72 -13.67 2.93 -6.85
C HIS A 72 -13.69 2.51 -8.33
N HIS A 73 -12.77 1.64 -8.76
CA HIS A 73 -12.66 1.24 -10.16
C HIS A 73 -12.90 -0.26 -10.32
N CYS A 74 -11.94 -1.09 -9.90
CA CYS A 74 -12.00 -2.53 -10.11
C CYS A 74 -13.22 -3.16 -9.45
N VAL A 75 -13.48 -2.84 -8.17
CA VAL A 75 -14.63 -3.40 -7.45
C VAL A 75 -15.95 -2.83 -7.98
N ALA A 76 -16.01 -1.51 -8.21
CA ALA A 76 -17.20 -0.87 -8.76
C ALA A 76 -17.60 -1.41 -10.15
N ASP A 77 -16.61 -1.71 -11.01
CA ASP A 77 -16.86 -2.27 -12.33
C ASP A 77 -17.19 -3.77 -12.28
N ALA A 78 -16.60 -4.53 -11.34
CA ALA A 78 -16.96 -5.92 -11.08
C ALA A 78 -18.42 -6.05 -10.61
N ILE A 79 -18.87 -5.16 -9.71
CA ILE A 79 -20.28 -5.11 -9.27
C ILE A 79 -21.22 -4.88 -10.46
N LYS A 80 -20.91 -3.94 -11.35
CA LYS A 80 -21.72 -3.69 -12.56
C LYS A 80 -21.75 -4.88 -13.53
N SER A 81 -20.67 -5.67 -13.54
CA SER A 81 -20.49 -6.80 -14.45
C SER A 81 -21.01 -8.13 -13.87
N GLY A 82 -21.60 -8.12 -12.67
CA GLY A 82 -22.14 -9.32 -12.01
C GLY A 82 -21.12 -10.12 -11.19
N ASN A 83 -19.87 -9.67 -11.10
CA ASN A 83 -18.78 -10.33 -10.37
C ASN A 83 -18.46 -9.63 -9.04
N GLY A 84 -19.46 -9.00 -8.42
CA GLY A 84 -19.27 -8.16 -7.23
C GLY A 84 -18.77 -8.91 -6.00
N ASP A 85 -19.31 -10.10 -5.74
CA ASP A 85 -19.00 -10.87 -4.53
C ASP A 85 -17.53 -11.30 -4.47
N GLU A 86 -16.97 -11.79 -5.58
CA GLU A 86 -15.56 -12.18 -5.69
C GLU A 86 -14.62 -10.98 -5.47
N ALA A 87 -14.93 -9.84 -6.10
CA ALA A 87 -14.14 -8.63 -5.95
C ALA A 87 -14.19 -8.04 -4.53
N ILE A 88 -15.35 -8.15 -3.86
CA ILE A 88 -15.49 -7.74 -2.46
C ILE A 88 -14.71 -8.68 -1.53
N GLU A 89 -14.72 -9.99 -1.77
CA GLU A 89 -13.95 -10.96 -1.00
C GLU A 89 -12.44 -10.70 -1.12
N GLU A 90 -11.94 -10.44 -2.34
CA GLU A 90 -10.55 -10.06 -2.57
C GLU A 90 -10.18 -8.79 -1.78
N LEU A 91 -11.02 -7.75 -1.88
CA LEU A 91 -10.82 -6.49 -1.16
C LEU A 91 -10.75 -6.72 0.36
N MET A 92 -11.67 -7.50 0.92
CA MET A 92 -11.71 -7.79 2.36
C MET A 92 -10.49 -8.59 2.84
N ASN A 93 -9.99 -9.51 2.01
CA ASN A 93 -8.77 -10.26 2.29
C ASN A 93 -7.54 -9.35 2.38
N VAL A 94 -7.41 -8.37 1.49
CA VAL A 94 -6.32 -7.38 1.52
C VAL A 94 -6.50 -6.40 2.68
N PHE A 95 -7.73 -5.94 2.92
CA PHE A 95 -8.03 -5.01 4.01
C PHE A 95 -7.69 -5.61 5.38
N THR A 96 -7.98 -6.90 5.58
CA THR A 96 -7.60 -7.64 6.81
C THR A 96 -6.09 -7.68 7.02
N LYS A 97 -5.30 -7.82 5.95
CA LYS A 97 -3.83 -7.77 6.03
C LYS A 97 -3.33 -6.38 6.41
N LEU A 98 -4.02 -5.32 6.01
CA LEU A 98 -3.65 -3.93 6.28
C LEU A 98 -3.98 -3.46 7.71
N THR A 99 -4.99 -4.08 8.34
CA THR A 99 -5.42 -3.74 9.69
C THR A 99 -4.72 -4.57 10.76
N LYS A 100 -4.26 -5.77 10.43
CA LYS A 100 -3.39 -6.56 11.32
C LYS A 100 -2.08 -5.82 11.55
N SER A 101 -1.83 -5.48 12.81
CA SER A 101 -0.58 -4.89 13.32
C SER A 101 0.25 -5.98 13.97
#